data_AF-A0AAW1QQS5-F1
#
_entry.id   AF-A0AAW1QQS5-F1
#
_cell.length_a   1.000
_cell.length_b   1.000
_cell.length_c   1.000
_cell.angle_alpha   90.00
_cell.angle_beta   90.00
_cell.angle_gamma   90.00
#
_symmetry.space_group_name_H-M   'P 1'
#
loop_
_entity.id
_entity.type
_entity.pdbx_description
1 polymer ?
#
loop_
_entity_poly.entity_id
_entity_poly.type
_entity_poly.pdbx_seq_one_letter_code
_entity_poly.pdbx_strand_id
1 'polypeptide(L)'
;MVACTFTAADTNSSGWIAGRATFYGHDGYDINKGSCGFGKLDPNTGTGLRVGAISDKDPDFTGACGRCYEAKCNPMDFTDANGKVLTGMGVCYDTNSTIVFRVTDTCPCNFPSNALSNKRWCCGDMRHFDLYEDAFAEIARPGAGAMALRFRAVACPTGPAKPIAPPSANTPLILPPGIFVTDYQNGFYDASYKADVSAAELETGTRQLYNSRCMPKV
;
A
#
# COMPACT_ATOMS: atom_id res chain seq x y z
N MET A 1 -43.58 17.56 -19.18
CA MET A 1 -42.13 17.27 -19.20
C MET A 1 -41.66 17.32 -17.76
N VAL A 2 -41.22 16.19 -17.18
CA VAL A 2 -40.75 16.12 -15.80
C VAL A 2 -39.25 16.44 -15.82
N ALA A 3 -38.86 17.53 -15.16
CA ALA A 3 -37.46 17.89 -14.99
C ALA A 3 -36.86 17.05 -13.86
N CYS A 4 -35.99 16.10 -14.20
CA CYS A 4 -35.09 15.48 -13.22
C CYS A 4 -33.96 16.46 -12.91
N THR A 5 -34.03 17.12 -11.76
CA THR A 5 -32.89 17.84 -11.20
C THR A 5 -31.93 16.83 -10.58
N PHE A 6 -30.74 16.69 -11.15
CA PHE A 6 -29.63 15.99 -10.51
C PHE A 6 -29.19 16.80 -9.30
N THR A 7 -29.48 16.33 -8.09
CA THR A 7 -28.86 16.87 -6.88
C THR A 7 -27.40 16.44 -6.89
N ALA A 8 -26.49 17.42 -6.92
CA ALA A 8 -25.05 17.18 -6.73
C ALA A 8 -24.86 16.40 -5.42
N ALA A 9 -24.09 15.31 -5.50
CA ALA A 9 -23.69 14.54 -4.33
C ALA A 9 -22.99 15.46 -3.32
N ASP A 10 -23.31 15.26 -2.04
CA ASP A 10 -22.72 15.93 -0.88
C ASP A 10 -21.20 16.13 -1.05
N THR A 11 -20.76 17.35 -1.34
CA THR A 11 -19.35 17.75 -1.35
C THR A 11 -18.86 18.02 0.08
N ASN A 12 -19.03 17.05 0.96
CA ASN A 12 -18.43 17.07 2.29
C ASN A 12 -17.27 16.07 2.36
N SER A 13 -16.34 16.16 1.39
CA SER A 13 -15.09 15.41 1.44
C SER A 13 -13.91 16.38 1.46
N SER A 14 -13.01 16.17 2.40
CA SER A 14 -11.78 16.94 2.62
C SER A 14 -10.73 16.81 1.49
N GLY A 15 -11.16 16.48 0.27
CA GLY A 15 -10.32 16.25 -0.91
C GLY A 15 -9.56 14.91 -0.90
N TRP A 16 -9.78 14.06 0.10
CA TRP A 16 -9.10 12.78 0.26
C TRP A 16 -9.85 11.64 -0.43
N ILE A 17 -9.12 10.85 -1.21
CA ILE A 17 -9.58 9.71 -1.98
C ILE A 17 -9.17 8.43 -1.26
N ALA A 18 -10.05 7.43 -1.22
CA ALA A 18 -9.73 6.11 -0.69
C ALA A 18 -8.94 5.28 -1.71
N GLY A 19 -7.97 4.53 -1.22
CA GLY A 19 -7.21 3.57 -2.00
C GLY A 19 -6.49 2.59 -1.10
N ARG A 20 -5.46 1.95 -1.63
CA ARG A 20 -4.55 1.08 -0.88
C ARG A 20 -3.12 1.21 -1.39
N ALA A 21 -2.18 0.74 -0.59
CA ALA A 21 -0.81 0.55 -1.05
C ALA A 21 -0.22 -0.79 -0.63
N THR A 22 0.68 -1.28 -1.48
CA THR A 22 1.71 -2.28 -1.17
C THR A 22 3.08 -1.61 -1.25
N PHE A 23 4.15 -2.39 -1.32
CA PHE A 23 5.48 -1.87 -1.54
C PHE A 23 6.38 -2.78 -2.40
N TYR A 24 7.41 -2.15 -2.98
CA TYR A 24 8.53 -2.77 -3.70
C TYR A 24 9.86 -2.06 -3.35
N GLY A 25 10.99 -2.60 -3.81
CA GLY A 25 12.30 -1.95 -3.72
C GLY A 25 13.40 -2.78 -3.07
N HIS A 26 13.03 -3.70 -2.17
CA HIS A 26 13.94 -4.67 -1.54
C HIS A 26 13.68 -6.12 -2.00
N ASP A 27 12.79 -6.30 -2.97
CA ASP A 27 12.29 -7.57 -3.52
C ASP A 27 12.86 -7.89 -4.91
N GLY A 28 13.93 -7.20 -5.31
CA GLY A 28 14.59 -7.36 -6.61
C GLY A 28 14.09 -6.40 -7.69
N TYR A 29 13.03 -5.62 -7.43
CA TYR A 29 12.56 -4.54 -8.30
C TYR A 29 13.20 -3.21 -7.87
N ASP A 30 14.03 -2.62 -8.75
CA ASP A 30 14.81 -1.42 -8.45
C ASP A 30 14.02 -0.13 -8.70
N ILE A 31 13.81 0.67 -7.64
CA ILE A 31 13.12 1.97 -7.71
C ILE A 31 13.74 2.97 -8.71
N ASN A 32 15.01 2.79 -9.09
CA ASN A 32 15.71 3.62 -10.07
C ASN A 32 15.42 3.23 -11.53
N LYS A 33 14.69 2.13 -11.76
CA LYS A 33 14.38 1.59 -13.09
C LYS A 33 12.91 1.75 -13.48
N GLY A 34 12.19 2.65 -12.81
CA GLY A 34 10.77 2.85 -13.05
C GLY A 34 10.45 3.34 -14.46
N SER A 35 9.25 3.00 -14.93
CA SER A 35 8.75 3.23 -16.29
C SER A 35 8.69 4.70 -16.71
N CYS A 36 8.74 5.64 -15.75
CA CYS A 36 8.73 7.07 -16.03
C CYS A 36 10.07 7.63 -16.51
N GLY A 37 11.16 6.84 -16.50
CA GLY A 37 12.44 7.25 -17.09
C GLY A 37 13.23 8.30 -16.31
N PHE A 38 12.97 8.47 -15.01
CA PHE A 38 13.75 9.39 -14.15
C PHE A 38 15.20 8.94 -13.91
N GLY A 39 15.53 7.67 -14.18
CA GLY A 39 16.84 7.10 -13.92
C GLY A 39 17.16 7.04 -12.43
N LYS A 40 18.43 7.23 -12.08
CA LYS A 40 18.87 7.22 -10.68
C LYS A 40 18.19 8.35 -9.90
N LEU A 41 17.41 7.98 -8.90
CA LEU A 41 16.69 8.90 -8.03
C LEU A 41 17.66 9.58 -7.06
N ASP A 42 17.46 10.88 -6.85
CA ASP A 42 18.25 11.64 -5.89
C ASP A 42 17.56 11.62 -4.51
N PRO A 43 18.18 11.02 -3.47
CA PRO A 43 17.60 10.98 -2.14
C PRO A 43 17.52 12.34 -1.45
N ASN A 44 18.21 13.37 -1.96
CA ASN A 44 18.38 14.66 -1.28
C ASN A 44 17.48 15.78 -1.81
N THR A 45 16.64 15.53 -2.82
CA THR A 45 15.81 16.57 -3.44
C THR A 45 14.34 16.18 -3.57
N GLY A 46 13.45 17.16 -3.41
CA GLY A 46 12.01 17.01 -3.52
C GLY A 46 11.43 16.00 -2.53
N THR A 47 10.84 14.91 -3.05
CA THR A 47 10.30 13.81 -2.23
C THR A 47 11.41 12.87 -1.70
N GLY A 48 12.66 13.05 -2.14
CA GLY A 48 13.74 12.09 -1.91
C GLY A 48 13.39 10.74 -2.53
N LEU A 49 13.54 9.67 -1.75
CA LEU A 49 13.16 8.31 -2.16
C LEU A 49 11.70 7.95 -1.81
N ARG A 50 10.87 8.92 -1.39
CA ARG A 50 9.42 8.71 -1.31
C ARG A 50 8.86 8.68 -2.72
N VAL A 51 8.86 7.51 -3.31
CA VAL A 51 8.40 7.26 -4.67
C VAL A 51 7.41 6.10 -4.70
N GLY A 52 6.67 5.99 -5.79
CA GLY A 52 5.74 4.88 -5.97
C GLY A 52 5.35 4.64 -7.43
N ALA A 53 4.80 3.46 -7.65
CA ALA A 53 4.21 3.02 -8.90
C ALA A 53 2.69 3.17 -8.82
N ILE A 54 2.08 3.84 -9.79
CA ILE A 54 0.61 3.94 -9.86
C ILE A 54 0.04 2.79 -10.71
N SER A 55 -1.12 2.24 -10.32
CA SER A 55 -1.80 1.22 -11.14
C SER A 55 -2.12 1.76 -12.55
N ASP A 56 -1.91 0.93 -13.58
CA ASP A 56 -2.30 1.25 -14.97
C ASP A 56 -3.83 1.27 -15.18
N LYS A 57 -4.60 0.84 -14.18
CA LYS A 57 -6.07 0.93 -14.13
C LYS A 57 -6.58 2.11 -13.33
N ASP A 58 -5.69 2.85 -12.70
CA ASP A 58 -6.07 4.03 -11.93
C ASP A 58 -6.57 5.15 -12.86
N PRO A 59 -7.69 5.85 -12.53
CA PRO A 59 -8.19 6.96 -13.33
C PRO A 59 -7.17 8.08 -13.58
N ASP A 60 -6.22 8.28 -12.66
CA ASP A 60 -5.19 9.30 -12.79
C ASP A 60 -3.93 8.79 -13.54
N PHE A 61 -3.89 7.53 -13.98
CA PHE A 61 -2.70 6.92 -14.60
C PHE A 61 -2.16 7.73 -15.79
N THR A 62 -3.05 8.19 -16.68
CA THR A 62 -2.64 8.93 -17.87
C THR A 62 -1.94 10.24 -17.48
N GLY A 63 -0.65 10.34 -17.79
CA GLY A 63 0.20 11.49 -17.44
C GLY A 63 0.60 11.55 -15.97
N ALA A 64 0.55 10.43 -15.25
CA ALA A 64 0.88 10.37 -13.81
C ALA A 64 2.36 10.55 -13.50
N CYS A 65 3.27 10.23 -14.43
CA CYS A 65 4.71 10.37 -14.21
C CYS A 65 5.08 11.77 -13.71
N GLY A 66 5.74 11.83 -12.56
CA GLY A 66 6.16 13.06 -11.90
C GLY A 66 5.08 13.75 -11.06
N ARG A 67 3.83 13.27 -11.04
CA ARG A 67 2.81 13.78 -10.09
C ARG A 67 3.16 13.37 -8.68
N CYS A 68 2.79 14.22 -7.73
CA CYS A 68 2.95 13.93 -6.31
C CYS A 68 1.60 13.77 -5.62
N TYR A 69 1.58 12.83 -4.68
CA TYR A 69 0.42 12.56 -3.85
C TYR A 69 0.82 12.66 -2.38
N GLU A 70 -0.02 13.33 -1.61
CA GLU A 70 0.01 13.20 -0.16
C GLU A 70 -0.83 11.98 0.21
N ALA A 71 -0.28 11.08 1.01
CA ALA A 71 -0.95 9.85 1.43
C ALA A 71 -0.76 9.60 2.92
N LYS A 72 -1.77 8.97 3.51
CA LYS A 72 -1.76 8.53 4.91
C LYS A 72 -2.41 7.17 5.07
N CYS A 73 -1.88 6.40 6.01
CA CYS A 73 -2.45 5.11 6.36
C CYS A 73 -3.85 5.31 6.97
N ASN A 74 -4.77 4.44 6.58
CA ASN A 74 -6.15 4.47 7.00
C ASN A 74 -6.48 3.14 7.72
N PRO A 75 -6.82 3.15 9.02
CA PRO A 75 -6.99 1.94 9.81
C PRO A 75 -8.38 1.31 9.55
N MET A 76 -8.66 0.97 8.30
CA MET A 76 -9.91 0.35 7.88
C MET A 76 -9.63 -0.92 7.09
N ASP A 77 -10.54 -1.88 7.23
CA ASP A 77 -10.48 -3.12 6.46
C ASP A 77 -10.76 -2.83 4.97
N PHE A 78 -10.17 -3.65 4.12
CA PHE A 78 -10.42 -3.62 2.68
C PHE A 78 -10.32 -5.02 2.08
N THR A 79 -10.95 -5.22 0.92
CA THR A 79 -10.92 -6.50 0.21
C THR A 79 -9.93 -6.41 -0.94
N ASP A 80 -9.09 -7.44 -1.11
CA ASP A 80 -8.21 -7.54 -2.28
C ASP A 80 -8.93 -8.13 -3.50
N ALA A 81 -8.29 -8.12 -4.67
CA ALA A 81 -8.92 -8.60 -5.90
C ALA A 81 -9.23 -10.12 -5.88
N ASN A 82 -8.67 -10.86 -4.92
CA ASN A 82 -8.96 -12.29 -4.73
C ASN A 82 -10.15 -12.51 -3.77
N GLY A 83 -10.76 -11.45 -3.25
CA GLY A 83 -11.91 -11.53 -2.34
C GLY A 83 -11.52 -11.72 -0.87
N LYS A 84 -10.24 -11.60 -0.51
CA LYS A 84 -9.79 -11.71 0.88
C LYS A 84 -9.94 -10.37 1.58
N VAL A 85 -10.59 -10.39 2.75
CA VAL A 85 -10.66 -9.22 3.64
C VAL A 85 -9.35 -9.11 4.42
N LEU A 86 -8.72 -7.94 4.34
CA LEU A 86 -7.50 -7.59 5.05
C LEU A 86 -7.86 -6.60 6.15
N THR A 87 -7.45 -6.90 7.38
CA THR A 87 -7.71 -6.00 8.50
C THR A 87 -6.77 -4.81 8.47
N GLY A 88 -7.33 -3.59 8.53
CA GLY A 88 -6.54 -2.36 8.61
C GLY A 88 -6.13 -2.01 10.04
N MET A 89 -6.70 -2.69 11.03
CA MET A 89 -6.46 -2.42 12.44
C MET A 89 -5.01 -2.71 12.81
N GLY A 90 -4.34 -1.78 13.49
CA GLY A 90 -2.93 -1.89 13.92
C GLY A 90 -1.87 -1.88 12.82
N VAL A 91 -2.27 -1.68 11.56
CA VAL A 91 -1.36 -1.54 10.41
C VAL A 91 -0.66 -0.17 10.42
N CYS A 92 -1.42 0.88 10.75
CA CYS A 92 -0.91 2.26 10.78
C CYS A 92 -0.10 2.54 12.05
N TYR A 93 0.99 3.30 11.90
CA TYR A 93 1.71 3.84 13.05
C TYR A 93 0.97 5.02 13.69
N ASP A 94 0.60 5.98 12.85
CA ASP A 94 -0.19 7.16 13.22
C ASP A 94 -1.12 7.53 12.06
N THR A 95 -2.40 7.67 12.36
CA THR A 95 -3.46 7.97 11.39
C THR A 95 -3.48 9.43 10.93
N ASN A 96 -2.71 10.29 11.59
CA ASN A 96 -2.53 11.70 11.22
C ASN A 96 -1.22 11.95 10.47
N SER A 97 -0.27 11.02 10.52
CA SER A 97 0.99 11.14 9.80
C SER A 97 0.80 10.92 8.30
N THR A 98 1.43 11.77 7.48
CA THR A 98 1.35 11.71 6.01
C THR A 98 2.75 11.65 5.39
N ILE A 99 2.82 11.07 4.20
CA ILE A 99 3.98 11.18 3.31
C ILE A 99 3.56 11.88 2.03
N VAL A 100 4.50 12.61 1.41
CA VAL A 100 4.35 13.06 0.02
C VAL A 100 5.30 12.24 -0.83
N PHE A 101 4.76 11.49 -1.79
CA PHE A 101 5.54 10.67 -2.70
C PHE A 101 5.33 11.09 -4.14
N ARG A 102 6.33 10.83 -4.99
CA ARG A 102 6.28 11.09 -6.43
C ARG A 102 6.04 9.81 -7.20
N VAL A 103 5.17 9.85 -8.20
CA VAL A 103 5.01 8.73 -9.15
C VAL A 103 6.22 8.67 -10.07
N THR A 104 6.96 7.57 -9.99
CA THR A 104 8.16 7.32 -10.81
C THR A 104 8.09 6.02 -11.60
N ASP A 105 7.04 5.24 -11.38
CA ASP A 105 6.86 3.94 -12.02
C ASP A 105 5.37 3.63 -12.26
N THR A 106 5.10 2.49 -12.87
CA THR A 106 3.77 1.94 -13.12
C THR A 106 3.66 0.59 -12.45
N CYS A 107 2.52 0.31 -11.80
CA CYS A 107 2.13 -1.05 -11.47
C CYS A 107 1.16 -1.59 -12.54
N PRO A 108 1.64 -2.33 -13.54
CA PRO A 108 0.77 -2.82 -14.61
C PRO A 108 -0.07 -3.99 -14.13
N CYS A 109 -1.35 -4.01 -14.48
CA CYS A 109 -2.24 -5.14 -14.24
C CYS A 109 -1.76 -6.44 -14.94
N ASN A 110 -1.05 -6.32 -16.08
CA ASN A 110 -0.42 -7.45 -16.76
C ASN A 110 1.11 -7.33 -16.68
N PHE A 111 1.72 -8.12 -15.79
CA PHE A 111 3.17 -8.16 -15.60
C PHE A 111 3.67 -9.61 -15.57
N PRO A 112 4.30 -10.12 -16.66
CA PRO A 112 4.63 -11.54 -16.77
C PRO A 112 5.51 -12.10 -15.65
N SER A 113 6.48 -11.33 -15.15
CA SER A 113 7.40 -11.78 -14.09
C SER A 113 6.79 -11.79 -12.69
N ASN A 114 5.61 -11.20 -12.49
CA ASN A 114 4.88 -11.24 -11.20
C ASN A 114 3.36 -11.22 -11.40
N ALA A 115 2.87 -12.08 -12.31
CA ALA A 115 1.50 -11.97 -12.81
C ALA A 115 0.42 -12.13 -11.72
N LEU A 116 0.65 -12.97 -10.70
CA LEU A 116 -0.31 -13.19 -9.62
C LEU A 116 -0.41 -11.97 -8.68
N SER A 117 0.73 -11.41 -8.27
CA SER A 117 0.76 -10.23 -7.40
C SER A 117 0.15 -9.01 -8.11
N ASN A 118 0.56 -8.74 -9.35
CA ASN A 118 0.05 -7.61 -10.12
C ASN A 118 -1.45 -7.74 -10.40
N LYS A 119 -1.96 -8.96 -10.62
CA LYS A 119 -3.41 -9.19 -10.72
C LYS A 119 -4.14 -8.86 -9.42
N ARG A 120 -3.55 -9.24 -8.28
CA ARG A 120 -4.14 -9.02 -6.95
C ARG A 120 -4.20 -7.55 -6.57
N TRP A 121 -3.15 -6.79 -6.86
CA TRP A 121 -2.97 -5.44 -6.32
C TRP A 121 -3.25 -4.33 -7.33
N CYS A 122 -2.93 -4.54 -8.60
CA CYS A 122 -2.86 -3.47 -9.59
C CYS A 122 -4.00 -3.49 -10.62
N CYS A 123 -4.90 -4.48 -10.56
CA CYS A 123 -6.03 -4.61 -11.47
C CYS A 123 -7.35 -4.04 -10.90
N GLY A 124 -7.50 -2.72 -10.90
CA GLY A 124 -8.77 -1.96 -11.00
C GLY A 124 -9.88 -2.14 -9.94
N ASP A 125 -9.78 -3.09 -9.02
CA ASP A 125 -10.73 -3.30 -7.91
C ASP A 125 -10.70 -2.16 -6.89
N MET A 126 -9.55 -1.50 -6.75
CA MET A 126 -9.35 -0.32 -5.92
C MET A 126 -8.21 0.55 -6.47
N ARG A 127 -8.25 1.86 -6.21
CA ARG A 127 -7.11 2.76 -6.49
C ARG A 127 -5.89 2.31 -5.71
N HIS A 128 -4.76 2.16 -6.39
CA HIS A 128 -3.60 1.46 -5.85
C HIS A 128 -2.28 2.14 -6.21
N PHE A 129 -1.41 2.22 -5.21
CA PHE A 129 -0.01 2.58 -5.34
C PHE A 129 0.89 1.47 -4.79
N ASP A 130 1.98 1.18 -5.49
CA ASP A 130 3.06 0.34 -4.97
C ASP A 130 4.19 1.28 -4.54
N LEU A 131 4.33 1.50 -3.24
CA LEU A 131 5.28 2.49 -2.71
C LEU A 131 6.69 1.90 -2.60
N TYR A 132 7.72 2.75 -2.58
CA TYR A 132 9.02 2.28 -2.10
C TYR A 132 8.86 1.77 -0.65
N GLU A 133 9.42 0.60 -0.33
CA GLU A 133 9.25 -0.05 0.97
C GLU A 133 9.61 0.84 2.15
N ASP A 134 10.70 1.60 2.07
CA ASP A 134 11.05 2.50 3.19
C ASP A 134 10.04 3.66 3.33
N ALA A 135 9.43 4.10 2.23
CA ALA A 135 8.38 5.14 2.26
C ALA A 135 7.06 4.58 2.81
N PHE A 136 6.70 3.33 2.46
CA PHE A 136 5.60 2.60 3.09
C PHE A 136 5.80 2.52 4.60
N ALA A 137 7.03 2.17 5.01
CA ALA A 137 7.42 2.01 6.41
C ALA A 137 7.37 3.30 7.25
N GLU A 138 7.23 4.48 6.64
CA GLU A 138 7.03 5.72 7.40
C GLU A 138 5.61 5.87 7.97
N ILE A 139 4.60 5.23 7.37
CA ILE A 139 3.19 5.39 7.77
C ILE A 139 2.48 4.09 8.13
N ALA A 140 3.03 2.93 7.76
CA ALA A 140 2.47 1.62 8.06
C ALA A 140 3.53 0.54 8.28
N ARG A 141 3.15 -0.53 8.97
CA ARG A 141 4.01 -1.69 9.25
C ARG A 141 4.26 -2.51 7.99
N PRO A 142 5.49 -2.64 7.47
CA PRO A 142 5.77 -3.47 6.29
C PRO A 142 5.35 -4.94 6.46
N GLY A 143 5.36 -5.46 7.70
CA GLY A 143 4.89 -6.81 8.01
C GLY A 143 3.40 -7.08 7.72
N ALA A 144 2.58 -6.04 7.57
CA ALA A 144 1.18 -6.19 7.13
C ALA A 144 1.07 -6.41 5.61
N GLY A 145 2.11 -6.06 4.86
CA GLY A 145 2.19 -6.21 3.42
C GLY A 145 1.41 -5.18 2.61
N ALA A 146 0.19 -4.87 3.03
CA ALA A 146 -0.65 -3.86 2.41
C ALA A 146 -1.33 -2.99 3.46
N MET A 147 -1.67 -1.76 3.09
CA MET A 147 -2.46 -0.84 3.91
C MET A 147 -3.59 -0.23 3.11
N ALA A 148 -4.72 0.04 3.77
CA ALA A 148 -5.66 1.01 3.23
C ALA A 148 -5.07 2.42 3.32
N LEU A 149 -5.36 3.24 2.32
CA LEU A 149 -4.86 4.60 2.18
C LEU A 149 -6.00 5.61 2.09
N ARG A 150 -5.71 6.81 2.58
CA ARG A 150 -6.31 8.04 2.06
C ARG A 150 -5.22 8.84 1.35
N PHE A 151 -5.50 9.32 0.15
CA PHE A 151 -4.54 10.14 -0.60
C PHE A 151 -5.20 11.29 -1.35
N ARG A 152 -4.40 12.26 -1.77
CA ARG A 152 -4.82 13.39 -2.63
C ARG A 152 -3.66 13.89 -3.46
N ALA A 153 -3.94 14.42 -4.66
CA ALA A 153 -2.91 15.06 -5.48
C ALA A 153 -2.44 16.36 -4.81
N VAL A 154 -1.13 16.62 -4.84
CA VAL A 154 -0.51 17.82 -4.28
C VAL A 154 0.60 18.33 -5.20
N ALA A 155 1.01 19.59 -5.01
CA ALA A 155 2.24 20.07 -5.62
C ALA A 155 3.44 19.28 -5.09
N CYS A 156 4.38 18.94 -5.98
CA CYS A 156 5.59 18.26 -5.55
C CYS A 156 6.46 19.18 -4.68
N PRO A 157 7.04 18.67 -3.57
CA PRO A 157 8.00 19.42 -2.79
C PRO A 157 9.18 19.87 -3.66
N THR A 158 9.60 21.11 -3.48
CA THR A 158 10.81 21.67 -4.10
C THR A 158 11.85 21.92 -3.02
N GLY A 159 13.12 21.65 -3.32
CA GLY A 159 14.23 21.87 -2.38
C GLY A 159 14.71 20.58 -1.70
N PRO A 160 15.44 20.68 -0.58
CA PRO A 160 16.03 19.54 0.10
C PRO A 160 14.99 18.55 0.61
N ALA A 161 15.19 17.27 0.34
CA ALA A 161 14.34 16.22 0.88
C ALA A 161 14.67 15.93 2.35
N LYS A 162 13.64 15.64 3.16
CA LYS A 162 13.84 15.04 4.46
C LYS A 162 14.30 13.58 4.25
N PRO A 163 15.36 13.10 4.92
CA PRO A 163 15.73 11.69 4.88
C PRO A 163 14.54 10.80 5.26
N ILE A 164 14.43 9.62 4.66
CA ILE A 164 13.51 8.60 5.15
C ILE A 164 14.04 8.17 6.52
N ALA A 165 13.22 8.33 7.55
CA ALA A 165 13.60 7.85 8.87
C ALA A 165 13.57 6.32 8.84
N PRO A 166 14.57 5.62 9.39
CA PRO A 166 14.48 4.18 9.53
C PRO A 166 13.22 3.85 10.35
N PRO A 167 12.47 2.78 10.01
CA PRO A 167 11.31 2.39 10.77
C PRO A 167 11.71 2.22 12.23
N SER A 168 11.24 3.14 13.09
CA SER A 168 11.53 3.04 14.51
C SER A 168 10.89 1.77 15.02
N ALA A 169 11.72 0.81 15.45
CA ALA A 169 11.29 -0.43 16.09
C ALA A 169 10.37 -0.19 17.30
N ASN A 170 10.35 1.05 17.81
CA ASN A 170 9.58 1.48 18.97
C ASN A 170 8.44 2.45 18.64
N THR A 171 8.03 2.58 17.37
CA THR A 171 6.88 3.44 17.04
C THR A 171 5.63 2.89 17.72
N PRO A 172 5.05 3.60 18.71
CA PRO A 172 3.92 3.10 19.48
C PRO A 172 2.73 2.83 18.55
N LEU A 173 2.02 1.73 18.79
CA LEU A 173 0.74 1.50 18.14
C LEU A 173 -0.24 2.58 18.65
N ILE A 174 -0.67 3.50 17.80
CA ILE A 174 -1.87 4.29 18.09
C ILE A 174 -3.07 3.38 17.79
N LEU A 175 -3.47 2.63 18.81
CA LEU A 175 -4.64 1.77 18.75
C LEU A 175 -5.90 2.64 18.94
N PRO A 176 -7.00 2.34 18.22
CA PRO A 176 -8.27 2.95 18.54
C PRO A 176 -8.67 2.66 19.99
N PRO A 177 -9.58 3.47 20.56
CA PRO A 177 -10.08 3.24 21.91
C PRO A 177 -10.57 1.79 22.07
N GLY A 178 -9.98 1.06 23.02
CA GLY A 178 -10.39 -0.32 23.37
C GLY A 178 -9.55 -1.45 22.78
N ILE A 179 -8.47 -1.19 22.03
CA ILE A 179 -7.54 -2.22 21.56
C ILE A 179 -6.18 -2.06 22.26
N PHE A 180 -5.59 -3.17 22.73
CA PHE A 180 -4.32 -3.18 23.46
C PHE A 180 -3.18 -3.83 22.66
N VAL A 181 -1.93 -3.42 22.93
CA VAL A 181 -0.72 -3.89 22.22
C VAL A 181 -0.56 -5.42 22.27
N THR A 182 -1.01 -6.05 23.36
CA THR A 182 -0.95 -7.51 23.59
C THR A 182 -1.82 -8.30 22.62
N ASP A 183 -2.92 -7.75 22.13
CA ASP A 183 -3.80 -8.42 21.17
C ASP A 183 -3.14 -8.49 19.79
N TYR A 184 -2.24 -7.55 19.51
CA TYR A 184 -1.55 -7.42 18.23
C TYR A 184 -0.24 -8.23 18.17
N GLN A 185 0.48 -8.37 19.30
CA GLN A 185 1.71 -9.18 19.38
C GLN A 185 1.45 -10.70 19.27
N ASN A 186 0.24 -11.16 19.55
CA ASN A 186 -0.14 -12.59 19.57
C ASN A 186 -0.61 -13.16 18.22
N GLY A 187 -0.28 -12.54 17.09
CA GLY A 187 -0.38 -13.20 15.79
C GLY A 187 -1.63 -12.95 14.95
N PHE A 188 -2.19 -11.73 14.97
CA PHE A 188 -3.01 -11.23 13.85
C PHE A 188 -2.13 -10.71 12.67
N TYR A 189 -0.95 -11.32 12.47
CA TYR A 189 -0.15 -11.13 11.27
C TYR A 189 -0.32 -12.37 10.42
N ASP A 190 -0.98 -12.22 9.28
CA ASP A 190 -1.05 -13.31 8.32
C ASP A 190 0.30 -13.42 7.59
N ALA A 191 1.10 -14.37 8.03
CA ALA A 191 2.37 -14.76 7.42
C ALA A 191 2.24 -15.21 5.94
N SER A 192 1.03 -15.30 5.37
CA SER A 192 0.83 -15.51 3.92
C SER A 192 1.47 -14.43 3.06
N TYR A 193 1.72 -13.22 3.58
CA TYR A 193 2.28 -12.14 2.75
C TYR A 193 3.75 -12.39 2.34
N LYS A 194 4.57 -13.05 3.17
CA LYS A 194 5.92 -13.48 2.76
C LYS A 194 5.93 -14.75 1.91
N ALA A 195 4.83 -15.49 1.89
CA ALA A 195 4.72 -16.71 1.08
C ALA A 195 4.55 -16.38 -0.41
N ASP A 196 3.86 -15.28 -0.77
CA ASP A 196 3.61 -14.94 -2.17
C ASP A 196 4.86 -14.44 -2.92
N VAL A 197 5.87 -13.91 -2.22
CA VAL A 197 7.18 -13.55 -2.81
C VAL A 197 8.16 -14.73 -2.93
N SER A 198 7.88 -15.88 -2.31
CA SER A 198 8.79 -17.05 -2.33
C SER A 198 8.18 -18.33 -2.91
N ALA A 199 6.86 -18.37 -3.16
CA ALA A 199 6.18 -19.57 -3.66
C ALA A 199 6.19 -19.74 -5.20
N ALA A 200 6.78 -18.80 -5.95
CA ALA A 200 6.79 -18.87 -7.42
C ALA A 200 7.75 -19.93 -8.01
N GLU A 201 8.54 -20.65 -7.21
CA GLU A 201 9.50 -21.66 -7.72
C GLU A 201 9.60 -22.98 -6.92
N LEU A 202 8.51 -23.45 -6.30
CA LEU A 202 8.50 -24.76 -5.63
C LEU A 202 7.27 -25.63 -5.97
N GLU A 203 6.90 -25.71 -7.24
CA GLU A 203 6.04 -26.80 -7.75
C GLU A 203 6.86 -27.91 -8.42
N THR A 204 7.72 -28.59 -7.64
CA THR A 204 8.05 -30.00 -7.90
C THR A 204 8.33 -30.71 -6.58
N GLY A 205 7.30 -31.37 -6.00
CA GLY A 205 7.51 -32.47 -5.05
C GLY A 205 6.75 -32.39 -3.72
N THR A 206 5.59 -33.05 -3.67
CA THR A 206 5.07 -33.85 -2.53
C THR A 206 5.36 -33.39 -1.08
N ARG A 207 4.31 -33.01 -0.32
CA ARG A 207 3.84 -33.75 0.88
C ARG A 207 2.57 -33.15 1.51
N GLN A 208 1.67 -34.05 1.88
CA GLN A 208 0.51 -33.82 2.74
C GLN A 208 0.88 -33.57 4.22
N LEU A 209 -0.14 -33.11 4.97
CA LEU A 209 -0.39 -33.15 6.42
C LEU A 209 0.12 -31.90 7.19
N TYR A 210 -0.65 -31.25 8.09
CA TYR A 210 -1.59 -31.78 9.08
C TYR A 210 -2.70 -30.78 9.44
N ASN A 211 -3.85 -31.37 9.79
CA ASN A 211 -5.07 -30.80 10.35
C ASN A 211 -4.95 -30.62 11.88
N SER A 212 -5.46 -29.53 12.45
CA SER A 212 -5.87 -29.49 13.86
C SER A 212 -7.02 -28.50 14.09
N ARG A 213 -8.22 -29.09 14.24
CA ARG A 213 -9.46 -28.49 14.75
C ARG A 213 -9.31 -28.13 16.24
N CYS A 214 -9.87 -26.99 16.64
CA CYS A 214 -10.18 -26.69 18.04
C CYS A 214 -11.68 -26.92 18.29
N MET A 215 -12.02 -27.79 19.27
CA MET A 215 -13.37 -27.90 19.86
C MET A 215 -13.44 -27.09 21.17
N PRO A 216 -14.64 -26.67 21.62
CA PRO A 216 -14.79 -25.91 22.86
C PRO A 216 -14.79 -26.82 24.09
N LYS A 217 -14.30 -26.28 25.20
CA LYS A 217 -14.18 -26.96 26.51
C LYS A 217 -15.54 -27.07 27.22
N VAL A 218 -15.74 -28.21 27.89
CA VAL A 218 -16.50 -28.36 29.15
C VAL A 218 -15.57 -28.97 30.17
#